data_AF-A0A087UDS8-F1
#
_entry.id   AF-A0A087UDS8-F1
#
_cell.length_a   1.000
_cell.length_b   1.000
_cell.length_c   1.000
_cell.angle_alpha   90.00
_cell.angle_beta   90.00
_cell.angle_gamma   90.00
#
_symmetry.space_group_name_H-M   'P 1'
#
loop_
_entity.id
_entity.type
_entity.pdbx_description
1 polymer ?
#
loop_
_entity_poly.entity_id
_entity_poly.type
_entity_poly.pdbx_seq_one_letter_code
_entity_poly.pdbx_strand_id
1 'polypeptide(L)' 'MIHPNSSLFEDLPRWLVYHELVFTTKEFMRQVIEIEGVWLLEVAPHYYKAKDIEDSTNKKMPYNTGK' A
#
# COMPACT_ATOMS: atom_id res chain seq x y z
N MET A 1 8.81 7.16 1.23
CA MET A 1 8.69 7.79 -0.12
C MET A 1 9.44 6.92 -1.12
N ILE A 2 8.97 6.83 -2.37
CA ILE A 2 9.70 6.09 -3.41
C ILE A 2 10.96 6.90 -3.78
N HIS A 3 12.10 6.24 -3.92
CA HIS A 3 13.36 6.92 -4.24
C HIS A 3 13.29 7.59 -5.63
N PRO A 4 13.87 8.80 -5.83
CA PRO A 4 13.76 9.55 -7.10
C PRO A 4 14.26 8.83 -8.36
N ASN A 5 15.20 7.89 -8.20
CA ASN A 5 15.70 7.07 -9.31
C ASN A 5 14.80 5.88 -9.67
N SER A 6 13.68 5.69 -8.97
CA SER A 6 12.69 4.65 -9.29
C SER A 6 11.78 5.12 -10.42
N SER A 7 11.42 4.22 -11.33
CA SER A 7 10.43 4.50 -12.38
C SER A 7 9.02 4.80 -11.84
N LEU A 8 8.75 4.48 -10.57
CA LEU A 8 7.49 4.75 -9.86
C LEU A 8 7.53 6.04 -9.02
N PHE A 9 8.39 7.00 -9.34
CA PHE A 9 8.48 8.25 -8.56
C PHE A 9 7.24 9.14 -8.73
N GLU A 10 6.62 9.16 -9.92
CA GLU A 10 5.45 9.99 -10.23
C GLU A 10 4.11 9.27 -10.03
N ASP A 11 4.08 7.95 -10.24
CA ASP A 11 2.93 7.11 -9.94
C ASP A 11 3.10 6.47 -8.56
N LEU A 12 2.29 6.89 -7.60
CA LEU A 12 2.23 6.34 -6.26
C LEU A 12 1.15 5.24 -6.21
N PRO A 13 1.50 3.98 -6.52
CA PRO A 13 0.53 2.90 -6.46
C PRO A 13 0.09 2.71 -5.01
N ARG A 14 -1.15 2.27 -4.87
CA ARG A 14 -1.74 2.00 -3.56
C ARG A 14 -0.99 0.91 -2.80
N TRP A 15 -0.60 -0.14 -3.51
CA TRP A 15 0.09 -1.30 -2.97
C TRP A 15 1.38 -1.51 -3.73
N LEU A 16 2.46 -1.70 -3.00
CA LEU A 16 3.78 -1.94 -3.54
C LEU A 16 4.58 -2.83 -2.60
N VAL A 17 5.56 -3.52 -3.15
CA VAL A 17 6.60 -4.22 -2.41
C VAL A 17 7.93 -3.52 -2.67
N TYR A 18 8.75 -3.40 -1.64
CA TYR A 18 10.12 -2.88 -1.73
C TYR A 18 11.12 -3.93 -1.27
N HIS A 19 12.30 -3.93 -1.89
CA HIS A 19 13.38 -4.84 -1.50
C HIS A 19 14.14 -4.31 -0.27
N GLU A 20 14.41 -3.01 -0.23
CA GLU A 20 15.18 -2.40 0.84
C GLU A 20 14.59 -1.06 1.28
N LEU A 21 14.69 -0.80 2.58
CA LEU A 21 14.36 0.48 3.19
C LEU A 21 15.65 1.16 3.62
N VAL A 22 15.87 2.38 3.16
CA VAL A 22 17.05 3.16 3.51
C VAL A 22 16.68 4.44 4.22
N PHE A 23 17.32 4.60 5.37
CA PHE A 23 17.23 5.77 6.20
C PHE A 23 18.38 6.72 5.90
N THR A 24 18.05 7.92 5.44
CA THR A 24 19.01 9.04 5.33
C THR A 24 18.51 10.19 6.20
N THR A 25 17.94 11.23 5.62
CA THR A 25 17.17 12.27 6.32
C THR A 25 15.68 11.90 6.41
N LYS A 26 15.21 11.07 5.48
CA LYS A 26 13.88 10.49 5.41
C LYS A 26 13.98 9.04 4.97
N GLU A 27 12.92 8.27 5.18
CA GLU A 27 12.84 6.87 4.78
C GLU A 27 12.50 6.75 3.29
N PHE A 28 13.41 6.13 2.55
CA PHE A 28 13.27 5.86 1.12
C PHE A 28 13.21 4.36 0.84
N MET A 29 12.23 3.96 0.04
CA MET A 29 12.10 2.60 -0.46
C MET A 29 12.85 2.48 -1.79
N ARG A 30 13.68 1.43 -1.96
CA ARG A 30 14.38 1.15 -3.23
C ARG A 30 13.98 -0.20 -3.80
N GLN A 31 14.09 -0.30 -5.12
CA GLN A 31 13.65 -1.45 -5.93
C GLN A 31 12.18 -1.80 -5.61
N VAL A 32 11.30 -0.90 -6.03
CA VAL A 32 9.86 -0.97 -5.75
C VAL A 32 9.12 -1.57 -6.94
N ILE A 33 8.12 -2.41 -6.67
CA ILE A 33 7.23 -3.01 -7.68
C ILE A 33 5.79 -2.84 -7.21
N GLU A 34 4.90 -2.45 -8.12
CA GLU A 34 3.46 -2.38 -7.87
C GLU A 34 2.87 -3.80 -7.79
N ILE A 35 1.92 -3.99 -6.86
CA ILE A 35 1.21 -5.26 -6.69
C ILE A 35 -0.28 -5.03 -6.49
N GLU A 36 -1.08 -6.08 -6.68
CA GLU A 36 -2.46 -6.10 -6.18
C GLU A 36 -2.49 -6.67 -4.76
N GLY A 37 -3.30 -6.05 -3.88
CA GLY A 37 -3.40 -6.49 -2.48
C GLY A 37 -3.87 -7.94 -2.34
N VAL A 38 -4.69 -8.45 -3.27
CA VAL A 38 -5.20 -9.83 -3.25
C VAL A 38 -4.08 -10.87 -3.34
N TRP A 39 -2.98 -10.56 -4.04
CA TRP A 39 -1.84 -11.48 -4.18
C TRP A 39 -1.18 -11.79 -2.83
N LEU A 40 -1.27 -10.90 -1.84
CA LEU A 40 -0.74 -11.13 -0.50
C LEU A 40 -1.48 -12.24 0.24
N LEU A 41 -2.80 -12.38 0.01
CA LEU A 41 -3.58 -13.48 0.58
C LEU A 41 -3.23 -14.82 -0.07
N GLU A 42 -2.90 -14.81 -1.35
CA GLU A 42 -2.51 -16.00 -2.09
C GLU A 42 -1.11 -16.48 -1.71
N VAL A 43 -0.14 -15.56 -1.64
CA VAL A 43 1.27 -15.87 -1.38
C VAL A 43 1.55 -16.12 0.11
N ALA A 44 0.90 -15.35 1.00
CA ALA A 44 1.16 -15.41 2.44
C ALA A 44 -0.13 -15.38 3.29
N PRO A 45 -1.03 -16.39 3.14
CA PRO A 45 -2.32 -16.45 3.86
C PRO A 45 -2.19 -16.56 5.38
N HIS A 46 -1.02 -16.98 5.89
CA HIS A 46 -0.74 -17.08 7.32
C HIS A 46 -0.35 -15.74 7.94
N TYR A 47 0.08 -14.78 7.12
CA TYR A 47 0.54 -13.47 7.57
C TYR A 47 -0.55 -12.41 7.38
N TYR A 48 -1.25 -12.43 6.24
CA TYR A 48 -2.28 -11.45 5.89
C TYR A 48 -3.69 -12.01 6.05
N LYS A 49 -4.62 -11.20 6.56
CA LYS A 49 -6.06 -11.52 6.61
C LYS A 49 -6.82 -10.59 5.68
N ALA A 50 -7.98 -11.03 5.19
CA ALA A 50 -8.81 -10.25 4.27
C ALA A 50 -9.13 -8.83 4.80
N LYS A 51 -9.38 -8.70 6.10
CA LYS A 51 -9.61 -7.43 6.79
C LYS A 51 -8.43 -6.44 6.71
N ASP A 52 -7.21 -6.93 6.50
CA ASP A 52 -6.01 -6.10 6.45
C ASP A 52 -5.81 -5.48 5.05
N ILE A 53 -6.51 -6.01 4.05
CA ILE A 53 -6.48 -5.57 2.64
C ILE A 53 -7.78 -4.82 2.28
N GLU A 54 -8.81 -4.90 3.13
CA GLU A 54 -10.05 -4.14 2.96
C GLU A 54 -9.80 -2.63 2.92
N ASP A 55 -10.32 -2.02 1.85
CA ASP A 55 -10.18 -0.59 1.61
C ASP A 55 -11.08 0.23 2.52
N SER A 56 -10.48 0.81 3.56
CA SER A 56 -11.17 1.72 4.48
C SER A 56 -11.66 3.02 3.84
N THR A 57 -11.17 3.40 2.64
CA THR A 57 -11.65 4.60 1.92
C THR A 57 -13.00 4.40 1.23
N ASN A 58 -13.44 3.14 1.04
CA ASN A 58 -14.73 2.80 0.46
C ASN A 58 -15.89 2.71 1.48
N LYS A 59 -15.61 2.93 2.78
CA LYS A 59 -16.69 3.09 3.78
C LYS A 59 -17.38 4.44 3.56
N LYS A 60 -18.46 4.41 2.77
CA LYS A 60 -19.43 5.52 2.67
C LYS A 60 -19.76 5.98 4.09
N MET A 61 -19.49 7.26 4.39
CA MET A 61 -19.87 7.86 5.67
C MET A 61 -21.37 7.64 5.88
N PRO A 62 -21.82 7.24 7.09
CA PRO A 62 -23.24 7.09 7.35
C PRO A 62 -23.93 8.46 7.14
N TYR A 63 -24.96 8.49 6.29
CA TYR A 63 -25.78 9.67 6.08
C TYR A 63 -26.57 9.95 7.37
N ASN A 64 -26.24 11.03 8.07
CA ASN A 64 -26.99 11.47 9.23
C ASN A 64 -28.34 12.04 8.79
N THR A 65 -29.41 11.24 8.86
CA THR A 65 -30.78 11.76 8.81
C THR A 65 -31.05 12.48 10.13
N GLY A 66 -30.90 13.80 10.13
CA GLY A 66 -31.31 14.67 11.23
C GLY A 66 -32.83 14.58 11.45
N LYS A 67 -33.22 14.46 12.73
CA LYS A 67 -34.61 14.65 13.19
C LYS A 67 -34.87 16.13 13.43
#